data_AF-A0A950BFK9-F1
#
_entry.id   AF-A0A950BFK9-F1
#
_cell.length_a   1.000
_cell.length_b   1.000
_cell.length_c   1.000
_cell.angle_alpha   90.00
_cell.angle_beta   90.00
_cell.angle_gamma   90.00
#
_symmetry.space_group_name_H-M   'P 1'
#
loop_
_entity.id
_entity.type
_entity.pdbx_description
1 polymer ?
#
loop_
_entity_poly.entity_id
_entity_poly.type
_entity_poly.pdbx_seq_one_letter_code
_entity_poly.pdbx_strand_id
1 'polypeptide(L)'
;MSQAQQDTAKSSNLAEYAVVACMFAGLGGALWYGMHVSSPAKPEKAESAKVVQADAKAVPVVAKSGEFAPPAASDIPDGPMGDWIRRGEALFLRTPDNAVGFSGNSLNCVNCHLDAGRLKGAAPMWGAYPLYPAYRKKTDHVDTFAERIRGCFMYSMNGKAPQDGHDILVALESYAYWMAQKAPTGEKLPGSGFKKAGDPAETPSYERGATVYEAKCALCHGADGQGQKSGNVPVFPPLWGKDSYNWGAGMHDIDKAANFIKNNMPYGNATLTDQEAWDVSTFINSQERGQDPRFNGNLQATAEKYHGGKFSMYGKEVNGKLLKGL
;
A
#
# COMPACT_ATOMS: atom_id res chain seq x y z
N MET A 1 8.45 -13.77 -83.70
CA MET A 1 7.31 -14.51 -84.27
C MET A 1 6.17 -14.44 -83.26
N SER A 2 5.27 -13.47 -83.43
CA SER A 2 3.84 -13.64 -83.83
C SER A 2 3.00 -14.32 -82.73
N GLN A 3 2.13 -13.60 -82.02
CA GLN A 3 0.75 -13.24 -82.40
C GLN A 3 -0.15 -14.48 -82.51
N ALA A 4 -1.09 -14.54 -81.56
CA ALA A 4 -2.48 -14.95 -81.74
C ALA A 4 -2.79 -16.42 -82.00
N GLN A 5 -3.93 -16.82 -81.40
CA GLN A 5 -4.88 -17.76 -81.98
C GLN A 5 -4.37 -19.22 -82.02
N GLN A 6 -5.16 -20.26 -81.79
CA GLN A 6 -6.59 -20.41 -81.86
C GLN A 6 -6.90 -21.86 -81.46
N ASP A 7 -8.19 -22.11 -81.20
CA ASP A 7 -8.84 -23.42 -81.34
C ASP A 7 -8.70 -24.35 -80.13
N THR A 8 -9.60 -24.35 -79.14
CA THR A 8 -11.03 -24.70 -79.25
C THR A 8 -11.34 -25.65 -80.39
N ALA A 9 -11.51 -26.93 -80.08
CA ALA A 9 -12.79 -27.63 -80.28
C ALA A 9 -12.64 -29.16 -80.21
N LYS A 10 -13.54 -29.76 -79.42
CA LYS A 10 -14.36 -30.94 -79.76
C LYS A 10 -13.58 -32.21 -80.15
N SER A 11 -13.73 -33.32 -79.45
CA SER A 11 -14.98 -34.03 -79.15
C SER A 11 -14.52 -35.29 -78.39
N SER A 12 -15.28 -35.91 -77.49
CA SER A 12 -16.59 -36.47 -77.76
C SER A 12 -17.39 -36.67 -76.47
N ASN A 13 -18.61 -36.13 -76.49
CA ASN A 13 -19.73 -36.62 -75.70
C ASN A 13 -19.95 -38.10 -76.01
N LEU A 14 -20.29 -38.90 -74.99
CA LEU A 14 -21.24 -40.01 -75.03
C LEU A 14 -21.28 -40.68 -73.65
N ALA A 15 -21.86 -39.99 -72.67
CA ALA A 15 -22.48 -40.60 -71.49
C ALA A 15 -23.19 -39.50 -70.72
N GLU A 16 -24.33 -39.13 -71.29
CA GLU A 16 -25.41 -38.45 -70.62
C GLU A 16 -25.67 -38.96 -69.20
N TYR A 17 -25.89 -38.01 -68.30
CA TYR A 17 -27.03 -38.02 -67.39
C TYR A 17 -27.29 -39.33 -66.62
N ALA A 18 -26.44 -39.62 -65.65
CA ALA A 18 -26.90 -40.21 -64.40
C ALA A 18 -25.88 -39.90 -63.31
N VAL A 19 -26.35 -39.63 -62.10
CA VAL A 19 -25.55 -39.42 -60.89
C VAL A 19 -25.00 -38.00 -60.69
N VAL A 20 -25.85 -36.99 -60.87
CA VAL A 20 -25.85 -35.82 -59.95
C VAL A 20 -26.96 -36.07 -58.94
N ALA A 21 -26.64 -36.79 -57.88
CA ALA A 21 -27.38 -36.76 -56.63
C ALA A 21 -26.50 -37.30 -55.51
N CYS A 22 -26.18 -36.40 -54.58
CA CYS A 22 -25.87 -36.70 -53.19
C CYS A 22 -24.46 -37.20 -52.83
N MET A 23 -23.78 -36.29 -52.11
CA MET A 23 -22.92 -36.54 -50.94
C MET A 23 -21.41 -36.56 -51.18
N PHE A 24 -20.89 -35.33 -51.27
CA PHE A 24 -19.69 -34.83 -50.59
C PHE A 24 -19.18 -35.70 -49.44
N ALA A 25 -18.05 -36.37 -49.65
CA ALA A 25 -17.19 -36.83 -48.56
C ALA A 25 -15.74 -36.82 -49.05
N GLY A 26 -14.89 -36.02 -48.41
CA GLY A 26 -13.43 -36.21 -48.46
C GLY A 26 -12.60 -35.05 -48.99
N LEU A 27 -12.69 -33.86 -48.38
CA LEU A 27 -11.60 -32.87 -48.39
C LEU A 27 -11.64 -32.11 -47.07
N GLY A 28 -10.66 -32.33 -46.19
CA GLY A 28 -10.56 -31.60 -44.92
C GLY A 28 -9.51 -32.10 -43.92
N GLY A 29 -8.69 -33.09 -44.24
CA GLY A 29 -7.59 -33.53 -43.39
C GLY A 29 -6.31 -32.77 -43.71
N ALA A 30 -6.06 -31.63 -43.06
CA ALA A 30 -4.73 -31.08 -42.74
C ALA A 30 -4.75 -29.62 -42.21
N LEU A 31 -5.74 -29.21 -41.40
CA LEU A 31 -5.75 -27.89 -40.75
C LEU A 31 -6.37 -27.92 -39.34
N TRP A 32 -6.06 -28.96 -38.56
CA TRP A 32 -6.60 -29.11 -37.20
C TRP A 32 -5.53 -29.56 -36.20
N TYR A 33 -4.47 -28.75 -36.07
CA TYR A 33 -3.59 -28.78 -34.90
C TYR A 33 -3.73 -27.45 -34.19
N GLY A 34 -4.81 -27.31 -33.42
CA GLY A 34 -5.10 -26.08 -32.68
C GLY A 34 -6.57 -25.94 -32.37
N MET A 35 -7.04 -26.67 -31.35
CA MET A 35 -8.15 -26.34 -30.44
C MET A 35 -8.53 -27.60 -29.64
N HIS A 36 -7.74 -27.93 -28.62
CA HIS A 36 -8.25 -28.64 -27.45
C HIS A 36 -8.28 -27.65 -26.28
N VAL A 37 -9.21 -26.70 -26.36
CA VAL A 37 -9.80 -26.13 -25.16
C VAL A 37 -10.84 -27.17 -24.72
N SER A 38 -10.58 -27.87 -23.62
CA SER A 38 -11.57 -28.74 -22.99
C SER A 38 -12.83 -27.93 -22.73
N SER A 39 -13.94 -28.30 -23.37
CA SER A 39 -15.25 -27.79 -22.96
C SER A 39 -15.53 -28.26 -21.53
N PRO A 40 -16.00 -27.39 -20.62
CA PRO A 40 -16.40 -27.83 -19.30
C PRO A 40 -17.60 -28.76 -19.42
N ALA A 41 -17.60 -29.85 -18.65
CA ALA A 41 -18.73 -30.76 -18.56
C ALA A 41 -19.99 -30.00 -18.11
N LYS A 42 -21.13 -30.38 -18.68
CA LYS A 42 -22.45 -29.83 -18.32
C LYS A 42 -22.70 -30.10 -16.83
N PRO A 43 -23.08 -29.09 -16.02
CA PRO A 43 -23.28 -29.31 -14.60
C PRO A 43 -24.47 -30.22 -14.38
N GLU A 44 -24.27 -31.24 -13.55
CA GLU A 44 -25.33 -32.07 -12.98
C GLU A 44 -26.27 -31.17 -12.17
N LYS A 45 -27.58 -31.47 -12.20
CA LYS A 45 -28.60 -30.67 -11.49
C LYS A 45 -28.30 -30.68 -10.00
N ALA A 46 -27.77 -29.55 -9.50
CA ALA A 46 -27.59 -29.31 -8.08
C ALA A 46 -28.95 -29.37 -7.37
N GLU A 47 -29.02 -30.25 -6.38
CA GLU A 47 -30.05 -30.22 -5.35
C GLU A 47 -30.03 -28.83 -4.68
N SER A 48 -31.21 -28.23 -4.48
CA SER A 48 -31.32 -26.84 -4.03
C SER A 48 -30.87 -26.68 -2.57
N ALA A 49 -29.57 -26.47 -2.39
CA ALA A 49 -29.06 -25.89 -1.16
C ALA A 49 -29.72 -24.52 -0.97
N LYS A 50 -30.49 -24.37 0.12
CA LYS A 50 -31.03 -23.08 0.52
C LYS A 50 -29.86 -22.10 0.67
N VAL A 51 -29.85 -21.09 -0.19
CA VAL A 51 -28.98 -19.92 -0.08
C VAL A 51 -29.33 -19.23 1.22
N VAL A 52 -28.49 -19.42 2.25
CA VAL A 52 -28.48 -18.50 3.38
C VAL A 52 -27.59 -17.35 2.96
N GLN A 53 -28.22 -16.21 2.67
CA GLN A 53 -27.55 -14.95 2.36
C GLN A 53 -26.52 -14.65 3.45
N ALA A 54 -25.27 -14.40 3.05
CA ALA A 54 -24.31 -13.74 3.92
C ALA A 54 -24.65 -12.23 3.96
N ASP A 55 -25.77 -11.91 4.60
CA ASP A 55 -26.00 -10.58 5.16
C ASP A 55 -25.20 -10.49 6.44
N ALA A 56 -23.87 -10.38 6.35
CA ALA A 56 -23.05 -10.15 7.53
C ALA A 56 -23.24 -8.70 8.00
N LYS A 57 -24.43 -8.41 8.58
CA LYS A 57 -24.58 -7.32 9.54
C LYS A 57 -23.67 -7.65 10.71
N ALA A 58 -22.79 -6.71 11.06
CA ALA A 58 -21.96 -6.81 12.24
C ALA A 58 -22.85 -7.18 13.44
N VAL A 59 -22.53 -8.29 14.10
CA VAL A 59 -23.14 -8.63 15.38
C VAL A 59 -22.59 -7.61 16.38
N PRO A 60 -23.43 -6.78 17.03
CA PRO A 60 -22.94 -5.81 17.99
C PRO A 60 -22.49 -6.57 19.23
N VAL A 61 -21.20 -6.92 19.26
CA VAL A 61 -20.55 -7.27 20.53
C VAL A 61 -20.28 -5.93 21.19
N VAL A 62 -21.23 -5.49 22.01
CA VAL A 62 -21.07 -4.29 22.84
C VAL A 62 -19.97 -4.58 23.85
N ALA A 63 -18.72 -4.39 23.44
CA ALA A 63 -17.63 -4.24 24.35
C ALA A 63 -17.94 -3.00 25.19
N LYS A 64 -17.97 -3.17 26.52
CA LYS A 64 -18.03 -2.03 27.43
C LYS A 64 -16.91 -1.07 27.02
N SER A 65 -17.27 0.19 26.79
CA SER A 65 -16.35 1.28 26.47
C SER A 65 -15.41 1.56 27.65
N GLY A 66 -14.43 0.69 27.84
CA GLY A 66 -13.16 1.01 28.48
C GLY A 66 -12.15 1.37 27.39
N GLU A 67 -11.10 2.12 27.74
CA GLU A 67 -9.96 2.30 26.81
C GLU A 67 -9.40 0.90 26.46
N PHE A 68 -9.37 0.57 25.17
CA PHE A 68 -8.73 -0.66 24.71
C PHE A 68 -7.24 -0.63 25.08
N ALA A 69 -6.74 -1.71 25.66
CA ALA A 69 -5.33 -1.88 25.97
C ALA A 69 -4.82 -3.18 25.29
N PRO A 70 -3.78 -3.12 24.44
CA PRO A 70 -3.18 -4.32 23.87
C PRO A 70 -2.48 -5.15 24.97
N PRO A 71 -2.31 -6.47 24.80
CA PRO A 71 -1.53 -7.30 25.73
C PRO A 71 -0.10 -6.77 25.90
N ALA A 72 0.53 -6.92 27.07
CA ALA A 72 1.90 -6.43 27.28
C ALA A 72 2.91 -7.23 26.44
N ALA A 73 4.06 -6.66 26.10
CA ALA A 73 5.11 -7.37 25.34
C ALA A 73 5.60 -8.65 26.07
N SER A 74 5.56 -8.65 27.40
CA SER A 74 5.83 -9.83 28.24
C SER A 74 4.80 -10.95 28.09
N ASP A 75 3.61 -10.65 27.56
CA ASP A 75 2.49 -11.58 27.46
C ASP A 75 2.45 -12.31 26.09
N ILE A 76 3.51 -12.16 25.29
CA ILE A 76 3.65 -12.95 24.06
C ILE A 76 3.76 -14.43 24.48
N PRO A 77 2.85 -15.30 24.03
CA PRO A 77 2.82 -16.69 24.47
C PRO A 77 4.09 -17.44 24.04
N ASP A 78 4.36 -18.57 24.68
CA ASP A 78 5.38 -19.49 24.22
C ASP A 78 4.89 -20.37 23.06
N GLY A 79 5.84 -21.05 22.42
CA GLY A 79 5.58 -21.96 21.31
C GLY A 79 5.43 -21.28 19.95
N PRO A 80 5.01 -22.03 18.93
CA PRO A 80 5.12 -21.59 17.54
C PRO A 80 4.42 -20.27 17.23
N MET A 81 3.22 -20.03 17.79
CA MET A 81 2.52 -18.76 17.58
C MET A 81 3.28 -17.59 18.20
N GLY A 82 3.84 -17.80 19.40
CA GLY A 82 4.72 -16.85 20.08
C GLY A 82 5.92 -16.44 19.23
N ASP A 83 6.57 -17.42 18.60
CA ASP A 83 7.75 -17.17 17.77
C ASP A 83 7.43 -16.31 16.55
N TRP A 84 6.28 -16.51 15.92
CA TRP A 84 5.80 -15.65 14.82
C TRP A 84 5.46 -14.23 15.30
N ILE A 85 4.87 -14.08 16.48
CA ILE A 85 4.59 -12.77 17.09
C ILE A 85 5.90 -12.04 17.38
N ARG A 86 6.89 -12.69 18.00
CA ARG A 86 8.22 -12.11 18.28
C ARG A 86 8.96 -11.74 17.00
N ARG A 87 8.86 -12.58 15.95
CA ARG A 87 9.41 -12.27 14.62
C ARG A 87 8.75 -11.02 14.03
N GLY A 88 7.43 -10.90 14.15
CA GLY A 88 6.68 -9.74 13.70
C GLY A 88 7.08 -8.46 14.44
N GLU A 89 7.25 -8.53 15.75
CA GLU A 89 7.77 -7.42 16.56
C GLU A 89 9.20 -7.01 16.14
N ALA A 90 10.09 -7.98 15.94
CA ALA A 90 11.45 -7.71 15.46
C ALA A 90 11.46 -7.02 14.08
N LEU A 91 10.63 -7.47 13.14
CA LEU A 91 10.40 -6.82 11.85
C LEU A 91 9.87 -5.39 12.00
N PHE A 92 8.99 -5.15 12.97
CA PHE A 92 8.39 -3.85 13.22
C PHE A 92 9.39 -2.84 13.80
N LEU A 93 10.25 -3.31 14.70
CA LEU A 93 11.25 -2.51 15.40
C LEU A 93 12.50 -2.24 14.56
N ARG A 94 12.95 -3.24 13.79
CA ARG A 94 14.18 -3.21 12.99
C ARG A 94 13.93 -3.73 11.58
N THR A 95 13.13 -3.01 10.81
CA THR A 95 12.62 -3.45 9.51
C THR A 95 13.73 -3.69 8.48
N PRO A 96 14.71 -2.79 8.25
CA PRO A 96 15.74 -3.02 7.24
C PRO A 96 16.61 -4.25 7.56
N ASP A 97 16.85 -4.51 8.84
CA ASP A 97 17.70 -5.63 9.29
C ASP A 97 16.97 -6.98 9.22
N ASN A 98 15.65 -6.98 9.44
CA ASN A 98 14.86 -8.22 9.49
C ASN A 98 14.07 -8.50 8.21
N ALA A 99 13.88 -7.50 7.34
CA ALA A 99 13.19 -7.60 6.05
C ALA A 99 14.16 -7.32 4.88
N VAL A 100 15.34 -7.94 4.92
CA VAL A 100 16.39 -7.77 3.91
C VAL A 100 15.83 -8.01 2.50
N GLY A 101 16.10 -7.07 1.59
CA GLY A 101 15.61 -7.11 0.21
C GLY A 101 14.22 -6.49 -0.01
N PHE A 102 13.47 -6.19 1.06
CA PHE A 102 12.14 -5.58 0.97
C PHE A 102 12.08 -4.13 1.43
N SER A 103 12.99 -3.68 2.32
CA SER A 103 13.14 -2.26 2.66
C SER A 103 14.22 -1.61 1.78
N GLY A 104 13.94 -0.41 1.27
CA GLY A 104 14.86 0.37 0.43
C GLY A 104 15.33 1.66 1.08
N ASN A 105 15.05 1.85 2.37
CA ASN A 105 15.50 3.00 3.15
C ASN A 105 15.88 2.60 4.58
N SER A 106 16.18 3.60 5.43
CA SER A 106 16.65 3.37 6.81
C SER A 106 15.54 3.43 7.86
N LEU A 107 14.28 3.56 7.44
CA LEU A 107 13.14 3.64 8.35
C LEU A 107 12.78 2.27 8.92
N ASN A 108 12.03 2.29 10.01
CA ASN A 108 11.41 1.15 10.67
C ASN A 108 9.92 1.46 10.86
N CYS A 109 9.07 0.43 10.90
CA CYS A 109 7.64 0.62 11.15
C CYS A 109 7.38 1.46 12.41
N VAL A 110 8.16 1.19 13.47
CA VAL A 110 8.07 1.90 14.75
C VAL A 110 8.39 3.40 14.68
N ASN A 111 9.06 3.89 13.62
CA ASN A 111 9.36 5.32 13.48
C ASN A 111 8.10 6.18 13.25
N CYS A 112 7.03 5.60 12.72
CA CYS A 112 5.73 6.26 12.54
C CYS A 112 4.64 5.66 13.43
N HIS A 113 4.76 4.37 13.75
CA HIS A 113 3.83 3.62 14.59
C HIS A 113 4.45 3.42 15.97
N LEU A 114 4.37 4.47 16.79
CA LEU A 114 5.14 4.60 18.02
C LEU A 114 4.79 3.50 19.05
N ASP A 115 5.71 3.30 20.00
CA ASP A 115 5.62 2.27 21.04
C ASP A 115 5.37 0.88 20.44
N ALA A 116 6.21 0.49 19.47
CA ALA A 116 6.08 -0.76 18.71
C ALA A 116 4.68 -0.97 18.08
N GLY A 117 3.97 0.11 17.75
CA GLY A 117 2.62 0.06 17.18
C GLY A 117 1.50 -0.01 18.23
N ARG A 118 1.78 0.32 19.49
CA ARG A 118 0.82 0.29 20.61
C ARG A 118 0.27 1.66 20.96
N LEU A 119 1.00 2.74 20.68
CA LEU A 119 0.63 4.07 21.15
C LEU A 119 -0.69 4.56 20.53
N LYS A 120 -1.65 4.91 21.39
CA LYS A 120 -2.94 5.49 20.96
C LYS A 120 -2.72 6.82 20.23
N GLY A 121 -3.39 7.01 19.11
CA GLY A 121 -3.25 8.22 18.28
C GLY A 121 -1.98 8.29 17.43
N ALA A 122 -1.16 7.23 17.42
CA ALA A 122 0.02 7.07 16.57
C ALA A 122 -0.14 5.93 15.56
N ALA A 123 -1.36 5.78 15.01
CA ALA A 123 -1.74 4.70 14.10
C ALA A 123 -1.40 3.29 14.64
N PRO A 124 -1.89 2.91 15.82
CA PRO A 124 -1.55 1.63 16.43
C PRO A 124 -2.10 0.43 15.63
N MET A 125 -1.40 -0.70 15.69
CA MET A 125 -1.75 -1.91 14.94
C MET A 125 -3.03 -2.56 15.48
N TRP A 126 -3.25 -2.53 16.80
CA TRP A 126 -4.50 -3.00 17.41
C TRP A 126 -5.73 -2.25 16.91
N GLY A 127 -5.55 -0.98 16.51
CA GLY A 127 -6.61 -0.15 15.97
C GLY A 127 -6.82 -0.34 14.47
N ALA A 128 -5.89 -0.99 13.79
CA ALA A 128 -5.93 -1.23 12.34
C ALA A 128 -6.40 -2.64 12.01
N TYR A 129 -5.85 -3.68 12.64
CA TYR A 129 -6.09 -5.08 12.28
C TYR A 129 -7.59 -5.46 12.20
N PRO A 130 -8.45 -5.10 13.18
CA PRO A 130 -9.88 -5.45 13.14
C PRO A 130 -10.69 -4.75 12.05
N LEU A 131 -10.11 -3.74 11.39
CA LEU A 131 -10.77 -2.93 10.36
C LEU A 131 -10.52 -3.44 8.94
N TYR A 132 -9.75 -4.51 8.75
CA TYR A 132 -9.48 -5.09 7.44
C TYR A 132 -10.15 -6.47 7.31
N PRO A 133 -10.65 -6.83 6.10
CA PRO A 133 -10.53 -6.12 4.83
C PRO A 133 -11.32 -4.80 4.75
N ALA A 134 -10.82 -3.82 3.96
CA ALA A 134 -11.45 -2.51 3.81
C ALA A 134 -11.28 -1.95 2.40
N TYR A 135 -12.36 -1.34 1.86
CA TYR A 135 -12.26 -0.56 0.64
C TYR A 135 -11.36 0.67 0.85
N ARG A 136 -10.41 0.88 -0.07
CA ARG A 136 -9.48 2.00 -0.02
C ARG A 136 -9.46 2.77 -1.34
N LYS A 137 -9.90 4.02 -1.28
CA LYS A 137 -9.87 4.95 -2.43
C LYS A 137 -8.50 5.07 -3.12
N LYS A 138 -7.39 4.90 -2.37
CA LYS A 138 -6.03 4.97 -2.93
C LYS A 138 -5.77 3.84 -3.95
N THR A 139 -6.29 2.65 -3.69
CA THR A 139 -6.12 1.45 -4.53
C THR A 139 -7.34 1.16 -5.39
N ASP A 140 -8.48 1.80 -5.09
CA ASP A 140 -9.80 1.51 -5.66
C ASP A 140 -10.16 0.01 -5.56
N HIS A 141 -9.78 -0.56 -4.41
CA HIS A 141 -9.83 -2.00 -4.16
C HIS A 141 -10.17 -2.26 -2.68
N VAL A 142 -10.69 -3.45 -2.39
CA VAL A 142 -10.86 -3.95 -1.01
C VAL A 142 -9.53 -4.57 -0.59
N ASP A 143 -8.72 -3.80 0.12
CA ASP A 143 -7.42 -4.29 0.60
C ASP A 143 -7.64 -5.19 1.83
N THR A 144 -6.95 -6.32 1.86
CA THR A 144 -6.64 -7.11 3.06
C THR A 144 -5.61 -6.39 3.94
N PHE A 145 -5.39 -6.90 5.15
CA PHE A 145 -4.35 -6.35 6.02
C PHE A 145 -2.93 -6.58 5.45
N ALA A 146 -2.65 -7.76 4.91
CA ALA A 146 -1.42 -8.05 4.15
C ALA A 146 -1.19 -7.03 3.02
N GLU A 147 -2.19 -6.77 2.17
CA GLU A 147 -2.07 -5.78 1.09
C GLU A 147 -1.79 -4.37 1.62
N ARG A 148 -2.38 -4.02 2.76
CA ARG A 148 -2.09 -2.74 3.43
C ARG A 148 -0.62 -2.66 3.87
N ILE A 149 -0.06 -3.72 4.44
CA ILE A 149 1.37 -3.82 4.83
C ILE A 149 2.27 -3.77 3.60
N ARG A 150 1.93 -4.49 2.53
CA ARG A 150 2.67 -4.45 1.25
C ARG A 150 2.79 -3.03 0.74
N GLY A 151 1.71 -2.25 0.81
CA GLY A 151 1.75 -0.82 0.51
C GLY A 151 2.73 -0.04 1.40
N CYS A 152 2.82 -0.34 2.70
CA CYS A 152 3.81 0.30 3.58
C CYS A 152 5.26 -0.01 3.12
N PHE A 153 5.57 -1.24 2.72
CA PHE A 153 6.88 -1.57 2.15
C PHE A 153 7.19 -0.77 0.88
N MET A 154 6.24 -0.69 -0.05
CA MET A 154 6.42 0.05 -1.31
C MET A 154 6.60 1.55 -1.10
N TYR A 155 5.86 2.13 -0.16
CA TYR A 155 5.79 3.59 -0.01
C TYR A 155 6.63 4.11 1.16
N SER A 156 6.30 3.71 2.38
CA SER A 156 6.98 4.20 3.59
C SER A 156 8.40 3.65 3.71
N MET A 157 8.63 2.40 3.30
CA MET A 157 9.96 1.78 3.37
C MET A 157 10.77 1.96 2.07
N ASN A 158 10.23 2.72 1.11
CA ASN A 158 10.82 2.94 -0.22
C ASN A 158 11.36 1.65 -0.89
N GLY A 159 10.66 0.54 -0.69
CA GLY A 159 11.16 -0.78 -1.01
C GLY A 159 10.24 -1.56 -1.93
N LYS A 160 10.26 -2.89 -1.80
CA LYS A 160 9.48 -3.81 -2.61
C LYS A 160 8.45 -4.50 -1.73
N ALA A 161 7.23 -4.65 -2.22
CA ALA A 161 6.23 -5.45 -1.53
C ALA A 161 6.66 -6.92 -1.49
N PRO A 162 6.66 -7.58 -0.32
CA PRO A 162 6.66 -9.03 -0.26
C PRO A 162 5.44 -9.61 -1.00
N GLN A 163 5.58 -10.82 -1.54
CA GLN A 163 4.47 -11.56 -2.14
C GLN A 163 3.44 -11.97 -1.08
N ASP A 164 2.20 -12.24 -1.49
CA ASP A 164 1.17 -12.72 -0.56
C ASP A 164 1.57 -14.05 0.07
N GLY A 165 1.28 -14.20 1.35
CA GLY A 165 1.68 -15.38 2.12
C GLY A 165 3.17 -15.45 2.47
N HIS A 166 4.00 -14.49 2.04
CA HIS A 166 5.41 -14.45 2.43
C HIS A 166 5.54 -14.32 3.97
N ASP A 167 6.48 -15.06 4.56
CA ASP A 167 6.75 -15.11 6.00
C ASP A 167 6.78 -13.74 6.70
N ILE A 168 7.39 -12.73 6.07
CA ILE A 168 7.44 -11.36 6.60
C ILE A 168 6.03 -10.80 6.85
N LEU A 169 5.09 -11.01 5.91
CA LEU A 169 3.71 -10.56 6.07
C LEU A 169 3.00 -11.37 7.14
N VAL A 170 3.16 -12.71 7.13
CA VAL A 170 2.56 -13.60 8.13
C VAL A 170 3.01 -13.24 9.55
N ALA A 171 4.29 -12.91 9.74
CA ALA A 171 4.83 -12.48 11.03
C ALA A 171 4.24 -11.14 11.49
N LEU A 172 4.21 -10.13 10.60
CA LEU A 172 3.64 -8.81 10.89
C LEU A 172 2.13 -8.90 11.16
N GLU A 173 1.41 -9.75 10.44
CA GLU A 173 0.00 -10.07 10.66
C GLU A 173 -0.21 -10.74 12.01
N SER A 174 0.62 -11.72 12.36
CA SER A 174 0.56 -12.41 13.65
C SER A 174 0.76 -11.44 14.82
N TYR A 175 1.72 -10.52 14.69
CA TYR A 175 1.97 -9.48 15.68
C TYR A 175 0.79 -8.49 15.80
N ALA A 176 0.23 -8.03 14.68
CA ALA A 176 -0.93 -7.15 14.67
C ALA A 176 -2.21 -7.82 15.22
N TYR A 177 -2.44 -9.08 14.84
CA TYR A 177 -3.51 -9.92 15.35
C TYR A 177 -3.43 -10.07 16.88
N TRP A 178 -2.25 -10.41 17.40
CA TRP A 178 -2.04 -10.57 18.84
C TRP A 178 -2.26 -9.26 19.60
N MET A 179 -1.79 -8.12 19.06
CA MET A 179 -2.06 -6.82 19.68
C MET A 179 -3.55 -6.46 19.70
N ALA A 180 -4.33 -6.95 18.73
CA ALA A 180 -5.76 -6.67 18.59
C ALA A 180 -6.66 -7.68 19.33
N GLN A 181 -6.10 -8.55 20.19
CA GLN A 181 -6.91 -9.51 20.95
C GLN A 181 -8.04 -8.81 21.71
N LYS A 182 -9.25 -9.38 21.63
CA LYS A 182 -10.49 -8.86 22.24
C LYS A 182 -11.00 -7.53 21.65
N ALA A 183 -10.34 -6.98 20.63
CA ALA A 183 -10.90 -5.87 19.89
C ALA A 183 -12.13 -6.34 19.09
N PRO A 184 -13.23 -5.57 19.06
CA PRO A 184 -14.38 -5.86 18.22
C PRO A 184 -14.01 -5.75 16.73
N THR A 185 -14.33 -6.79 15.96
CA THR A 185 -14.15 -6.82 14.50
C THR A 185 -15.06 -5.79 13.83
N GLY A 186 -14.51 -5.00 12.91
CA GLY A 186 -15.24 -4.02 12.11
C GLY A 186 -15.54 -2.70 12.84
N GLU A 187 -15.16 -2.56 14.12
CA GLU A 187 -15.42 -1.36 14.90
C GLU A 187 -14.15 -0.51 15.07
N LYS A 188 -14.28 0.79 14.77
CA LYS A 188 -13.18 1.73 14.95
C LYS A 188 -13.04 2.12 16.42
N LEU A 189 -12.02 1.56 17.07
CA LEU A 189 -11.71 1.86 18.46
C LEU A 189 -11.19 3.30 18.66
N PRO A 190 -11.49 3.94 19.82
CA PRO A 190 -10.88 5.20 20.20
C PRO A 190 -9.35 5.09 20.23
N GLY A 191 -8.65 6.04 19.61
CA GLY A 191 -7.18 6.01 19.50
C GLY A 191 -6.63 5.29 18.27
N SER A 192 -7.47 4.65 17.45
CA SER A 192 -7.07 4.14 16.13
C SER A 192 -6.66 5.25 15.17
N GLY A 193 -5.62 5.00 14.36
CA GLY A 193 -5.09 5.99 13.41
C GLY A 193 -4.32 7.13 14.08
N PHE A 194 -4.07 8.21 13.34
CA PHE A 194 -3.49 9.42 13.91
C PHE A 194 -4.57 10.28 14.56
N LYS A 195 -4.29 10.82 15.75
CA LYS A 195 -5.14 11.87 16.32
C LYS A 195 -5.05 13.10 15.41
N LYS A 196 -6.20 13.71 15.10
CA LYS A 196 -6.26 14.89 14.22
C LYS A 196 -5.66 16.11 14.95
N ALA A 197 -4.82 16.88 14.27
CA ALA A 197 -4.43 18.22 14.70
C ALA A 197 -5.63 19.18 14.57
N GLY A 198 -5.59 20.29 15.31
CA GLY A 198 -6.50 21.41 15.05
C GLY A 198 -6.21 22.05 13.69
N ASP A 199 -7.13 22.89 13.21
CA ASP A 199 -6.90 23.66 12.00
C ASP A 199 -5.90 24.81 12.30
N PRO A 200 -4.98 25.14 11.36
CA PRO A 200 -4.05 26.23 11.56
C PRO A 200 -4.80 27.58 11.46
N ALA A 201 -4.38 28.56 12.25
CA ALA A 201 -4.98 29.90 12.25
C ALA A 201 -4.63 30.68 10.96
N GLU A 202 -3.49 30.36 10.36
CA GLU A 202 -2.97 30.95 9.13
C GLU A 202 -2.63 29.87 8.10
N THR A 203 -2.55 30.26 6.82
CA THR A 203 -2.04 29.37 5.78
C THR A 203 -0.64 28.88 6.16
N PRO A 204 -0.38 27.56 6.14
CA PRO A 204 0.93 27.01 6.51
C PRO A 204 2.06 27.58 5.64
N SER A 205 3.18 27.95 6.27
CA SER A 205 4.34 28.59 5.62
C SER A 205 5.59 27.72 5.69
N TYR A 206 6.33 27.70 4.59
CA TYR A 206 7.63 27.04 4.51
C TYR A 206 8.65 27.69 5.45
N GLU A 207 8.71 29.02 5.48
CA GLU A 207 9.68 29.82 6.25
C GLU A 207 9.44 29.71 7.76
N ARG A 208 8.17 29.80 8.19
CA ARG A 208 7.83 29.54 9.60
C ARG A 208 8.13 28.10 9.97
N GLY A 209 7.84 27.16 9.07
CA GLY A 209 8.13 25.75 9.27
C GLY A 209 9.61 25.47 9.45
N ALA A 210 10.47 26.13 8.66
CA ALA A 210 11.92 26.04 8.79
C ALA A 210 12.39 26.54 10.17
N THR A 211 11.82 27.65 10.65
CA THR A 211 12.12 28.20 11.98
C THR A 211 11.73 27.23 13.09
N VAL A 212 10.54 26.62 13.01
CA VAL A 212 10.09 25.60 13.96
C VAL A 212 11.01 24.38 13.90
N TYR A 213 11.41 23.95 12.71
CA TYR A 213 12.28 22.81 12.50
C TYR A 213 13.64 23.00 13.17
N GLU A 214 14.29 24.13 12.90
CA GLU A 214 15.59 24.48 13.48
C GLU A 214 15.53 24.49 15.01
N ALA A 215 14.49 25.12 15.57
CA ALA A 215 14.34 25.28 17.01
C ALA A 215 13.95 23.98 17.74
N LYS A 216 13.16 23.08 17.12
CA LYS A 216 12.49 21.99 17.84
C LYS A 216 12.70 20.59 17.26
N CYS A 217 13.31 20.45 16.07
CA CYS A 217 13.43 19.18 15.36
C CYS A 217 14.88 18.83 15.00
N ALA A 218 15.67 19.82 14.57
CA ALA A 218 17.01 19.62 14.01
C ALA A 218 17.98 18.95 14.99
N LEU A 219 17.83 19.15 16.30
CA LEU A 219 18.65 18.51 17.33
C LEU A 219 18.63 16.97 17.22
N CYS A 220 17.47 16.39 16.90
CA CYS A 220 17.30 14.94 16.77
C CYS A 220 17.38 14.49 15.31
N HIS A 221 16.73 15.21 14.40
CA HIS A 221 16.60 14.77 13.01
C HIS A 221 17.72 15.31 12.08
N GLY A 222 18.65 16.10 12.60
CA GLY A 222 19.74 16.72 11.85
C GLY A 222 19.31 18.01 11.14
N ALA A 223 20.27 18.90 10.84
CA ALA A 223 19.98 20.15 10.14
C ALA A 223 19.41 19.93 8.73
N ASP A 224 19.84 18.85 8.06
CA ASP A 224 19.40 18.45 6.73
C ASP A 224 18.41 17.26 6.76
N GLY A 225 17.77 17.01 7.91
CA GLY A 225 16.74 15.98 8.04
C GLY A 225 17.23 14.55 7.79
N GLN A 226 18.54 14.32 7.84
CA GLN A 226 19.19 13.05 7.57
C GLN A 226 19.04 12.01 8.70
N GLY A 227 18.45 12.40 9.82
CA GLY A 227 18.35 11.57 11.02
C GLY A 227 19.70 11.38 11.72
N GLN A 228 19.73 10.48 12.70
CA GLN A 228 20.95 10.13 13.42
C GLN A 228 21.02 8.63 13.71
N LYS A 229 22.24 8.13 13.82
CA LYS A 229 22.55 6.74 14.14
C LYS A 229 23.52 6.67 15.30
N SER A 230 23.39 5.64 16.14
CA SER A 230 24.39 5.25 17.12
C SER A 230 25.05 3.96 16.63
N GLY A 231 26.30 4.07 16.15
CA GLY A 231 26.91 3.03 15.34
C GLY A 231 26.06 2.72 14.11
N ASN A 232 25.67 1.46 13.93
CA ASN A 232 24.79 1.04 12.84
C ASN A 232 23.29 1.10 13.18
N VAL A 233 22.92 1.50 14.41
CA VAL A 233 21.53 1.53 14.86
C VAL A 233 20.91 2.90 14.58
N PRO A 234 19.86 3.01 13.75
CA PRO A 234 19.11 4.25 13.59
C PRO A 234 18.44 4.65 14.91
N VAL A 235 18.69 5.87 15.38
CA VAL A 235 18.11 6.41 16.62
C VAL A 235 17.01 7.40 16.29
N PHE A 236 17.28 8.32 15.36
CA PHE A 236 16.30 9.28 14.87
C PHE A 236 16.14 9.10 13.35
N PRO A 237 14.91 8.94 12.85
CA PRO A 237 14.68 8.65 11.44
C PRO A 237 14.99 9.88 10.56
N PRO A 238 15.48 9.67 9.32
CA PRO A 238 15.51 10.72 8.32
C PRO A 238 14.09 11.13 7.93
N LEU A 239 13.87 12.44 7.81
CA LEU A 239 12.56 13.02 7.51
C LEU A 239 12.37 13.33 6.02
N TRP A 240 13.47 13.47 5.27
CA TRP A 240 13.49 13.60 3.82
C TRP A 240 14.80 13.03 3.26
N GLY A 241 15.03 13.21 1.95
CA GLY A 241 16.15 12.61 1.24
C GLY A 241 15.89 11.15 0.85
N LYS A 242 16.91 10.53 0.25
CA LYS A 242 16.83 9.16 -0.29
C LYS A 242 16.55 8.08 0.77
N ASP A 243 16.95 8.35 2.01
CA ASP A 243 16.89 7.40 3.12
C ASP A 243 15.58 7.50 3.93
N SER A 244 14.66 8.39 3.53
CA SER A 244 13.34 8.58 4.14
C SER A 244 12.22 7.90 3.33
N TYR A 245 10.97 8.15 3.72
CA TYR A 245 9.78 7.67 3.00
C TYR A 245 9.67 8.35 1.64
N ASN A 246 9.11 7.66 0.64
CA ASN A 246 9.01 8.20 -0.73
C ASN A 246 7.75 9.03 -0.96
N TRP A 247 7.66 9.65 -2.14
CA TRP A 247 6.52 10.46 -2.57
C TRP A 247 5.22 9.66 -2.71
N GLY A 248 5.20 8.33 -2.60
CA GLY A 248 3.95 7.57 -2.53
C GLY A 248 3.41 7.38 -1.10
N ALA A 249 4.18 7.73 -0.07
CA ALA A 249 3.87 7.44 1.34
C ALA A 249 2.87 8.43 1.95
N GLY A 250 1.93 7.96 2.76
CA GLY A 250 0.95 8.87 3.40
C GLY A 250 1.57 9.99 4.24
N MET A 251 2.79 9.81 4.76
CA MET A 251 3.47 10.83 5.55
C MET A 251 3.98 12.03 4.73
N HIS A 252 4.02 11.93 3.39
CA HIS A 252 4.36 13.09 2.53
C HIS A 252 3.22 14.11 2.46
N ASP A 253 1.98 13.71 2.75
CA ASP A 253 0.85 14.65 2.77
C ASP A 253 0.91 15.50 4.05
N ILE A 254 0.84 16.83 3.88
CA ILE A 254 1.04 17.78 4.97
C ILE A 254 0.05 17.60 6.11
N ASP A 255 -1.23 17.30 5.82
CA ASP A 255 -2.25 17.11 6.86
C ASP A 255 -2.01 15.87 7.72
N LYS A 256 -1.57 14.77 7.10
CA LYS A 256 -1.24 13.53 7.80
C LYS A 256 0.02 13.71 8.64
N ALA A 257 1.03 14.40 8.11
CA ALA A 257 2.22 14.77 8.87
C ALA A 257 1.88 15.69 10.04
N ALA A 258 1.01 16.69 9.86
CA ALA A 258 0.59 17.59 10.94
C ALA A 258 -0.14 16.85 12.05
N ASN A 259 -1.02 15.90 11.71
CA ASN A 259 -1.69 15.03 12.67
C ASN A 259 -0.69 14.21 13.50
N PHE A 260 0.33 13.63 12.87
CA PHE A 260 1.37 12.88 13.56
C PHE A 260 2.22 13.81 14.44
N ILE A 261 2.76 14.88 13.87
CA ILE A 261 3.69 15.80 14.52
C ILE A 261 3.05 16.49 15.72
N LYS A 262 1.84 17.05 15.57
CA LYS A 262 1.13 17.74 16.66
C LYS A 262 0.97 16.89 17.92
N ASN A 263 0.73 15.59 17.73
CA ASN A 263 0.36 14.71 18.84
C ASN A 263 1.52 13.87 19.38
N ASN A 264 2.64 13.81 18.65
CA ASN A 264 3.72 12.89 18.96
C ASN A 264 5.12 13.52 18.95
N MET A 265 5.25 14.77 18.47
CA MET A 265 6.54 15.46 18.34
C MET A 265 6.52 16.85 19.00
N PRO A 266 7.64 17.30 19.60
CA PRO A 266 8.85 16.53 19.91
C PRO A 266 8.58 15.29 20.76
N TYR A 267 9.34 14.22 20.52
CA TYR A 267 9.07 12.92 21.15
C TYR A 267 9.15 13.01 22.69
N GLY A 268 8.15 12.46 23.37
CA GLY A 268 8.01 12.54 24.83
C GLY A 268 7.52 13.90 25.36
N ASN A 269 7.40 14.92 24.52
CA ASN A 269 6.95 16.25 24.90
C ASN A 269 6.27 16.98 23.72
N ALA A 270 5.10 16.49 23.30
CA ALA A 270 4.37 17.02 22.14
C ALA A 270 3.72 18.38 22.45
N THR A 271 4.52 19.45 22.41
CA THR A 271 4.14 20.80 22.85
C THR A 271 3.88 21.79 21.71
N LEU A 272 3.96 21.36 20.45
CA LEU A 272 3.72 22.25 19.32
C LEU A 272 2.29 22.79 19.35
N THR A 273 2.11 24.04 18.95
CA THR A 273 0.76 24.54 18.60
C THR A 273 0.27 23.87 17.32
N ASP A 274 -1.02 23.97 17.02
CA ASP A 274 -1.52 23.46 15.73
C ASP A 274 -0.83 24.18 14.56
N GLN A 275 -0.72 25.51 14.62
CA GLN A 275 -0.01 26.30 13.60
C GLN A 275 1.43 25.81 13.38
N GLU A 276 2.19 25.63 14.46
CA GLU A 276 3.58 25.15 14.37
C GLU A 276 3.66 23.76 13.74
N ALA A 277 2.73 22.85 14.09
CA ALA A 277 2.69 21.51 13.52
C ALA A 277 2.39 21.53 12.01
N TRP A 278 1.49 22.40 11.55
CA TRP A 278 1.20 22.57 10.13
C TRP A 278 2.36 23.23 9.36
N ASP A 279 2.97 24.26 9.93
CA ASP A 279 4.10 24.97 9.33
C ASP A 279 5.30 24.02 9.18
N VAL A 280 5.69 23.31 10.25
CA VAL A 280 6.84 22.39 10.19
C VAL A 280 6.57 21.18 9.28
N SER A 281 5.32 20.70 9.21
CA SER A 281 4.93 19.66 8.26
C SER A 281 5.05 20.13 6.81
N THR A 282 4.72 21.40 6.55
CA THR A 282 4.90 22.03 5.24
C THR A 282 6.37 22.10 4.89
N PHE A 283 7.23 22.56 5.80
CA PHE A 283 8.67 22.59 5.58
C PHE A 283 9.25 21.20 5.29
N ILE A 284 8.94 20.19 6.11
CA ILE A 284 9.45 18.81 5.97
C ILE A 284 9.01 18.17 4.64
N ASN A 285 7.74 18.34 4.28
CA ASN A 285 7.17 17.73 3.07
C ASN A 285 7.30 18.61 1.82
N SER A 286 8.04 19.70 1.90
CA SER A 286 8.54 20.49 0.78
C SER A 286 10.02 20.20 0.47
N GLN A 287 10.58 19.11 1.00
CA GLN A 287 11.91 18.62 0.68
C GLN A 287 11.85 17.40 -0.25
N GLU A 288 12.91 17.17 -1.02
CA GLU A 288 12.98 16.01 -1.91
C GLU A 288 13.15 14.70 -1.15
N ARG A 289 12.61 13.62 -1.73
CA ARG A 289 12.62 12.25 -1.19
C ARG A 289 12.54 11.25 -2.33
N GLY A 290 12.62 9.95 -2.03
CA GLY A 290 12.50 8.91 -3.06
C GLY A 290 11.27 9.11 -3.95
N GLN A 291 11.42 8.81 -5.24
CA GLN A 291 10.35 8.89 -6.23
C GLN A 291 9.12 8.05 -5.85
N ASP A 292 7.92 8.49 -6.27
CA ASP A 292 6.70 7.70 -6.20
C ASP A 292 6.86 6.42 -7.04
N PRO A 293 6.67 5.21 -6.48
CA PRO A 293 6.77 3.95 -7.24
C PRO A 293 5.80 3.85 -8.44
N ARG A 294 4.79 4.73 -8.49
CA ARG A 294 3.83 4.81 -9.59
C ARG A 294 4.26 5.76 -10.71
N PHE A 295 5.40 6.44 -10.56
CA PHE A 295 5.97 7.32 -11.57
C PHE A 295 6.33 6.53 -12.83
N ASN A 296 5.89 7.03 -13.98
CA ASN A 296 6.06 6.37 -15.28
C ASN A 296 6.92 7.19 -16.26
N GLY A 297 7.70 8.15 -15.75
CA GLY A 297 8.48 9.09 -16.57
C GLY A 297 7.78 10.44 -16.82
N ASN A 298 6.48 10.58 -16.52
CA ASN A 298 5.75 11.84 -16.68
C ASN A 298 5.36 12.43 -15.32
N LEU A 299 6.01 13.53 -14.94
CA LEU A 299 5.81 14.19 -13.65
C LEU A 299 4.39 14.76 -13.52
N GLN A 300 3.93 15.48 -14.53
CA GLN A 300 2.62 16.13 -14.52
C GLN A 300 1.50 15.09 -14.43
N ALA A 301 1.55 14.04 -15.26
CA ALA A 301 0.55 12.97 -15.23
C ALA A 301 0.54 12.23 -13.88
N THR A 302 1.71 12.03 -13.28
CA THR A 302 1.83 11.43 -11.94
C THR A 302 1.22 12.35 -10.88
N ALA A 303 1.49 13.65 -10.97
CA ALA A 303 0.97 14.63 -10.02
C ALA A 303 -0.55 14.76 -10.10
N GLU A 304 -1.11 14.89 -11.30
CA GLU A 304 -2.56 14.97 -11.53
C GLU A 304 -3.28 13.71 -11.04
N LYS A 305 -2.74 12.53 -11.33
CA LYS A 305 -3.38 11.25 -11.01
C LYS A 305 -3.27 10.87 -9.54
N TYR A 306 -2.14 11.12 -8.90
CA TYR A 306 -1.84 10.58 -7.58
C TYR A 306 -1.62 11.62 -6.48
N HIS A 307 -1.46 12.90 -6.85
CA HIS A 307 -1.09 14.01 -5.95
C HIS A 307 -2.01 15.22 -6.04
N GLY A 308 -3.20 15.11 -6.65
CA GLY A 308 -4.15 16.21 -6.79
C GLY A 308 -4.75 16.74 -5.47
N GLY A 309 -4.36 16.20 -4.31
CA GLY A 309 -4.79 16.70 -3.01
C GLY A 309 -4.15 18.04 -2.67
N LYS A 310 -4.90 18.93 -1.99
CA LYS A 310 -4.41 20.25 -1.57
C LYS A 310 -3.13 20.24 -0.73
N PHE A 311 -2.83 19.12 -0.08
CA PHE A 311 -1.73 18.95 0.87
C PHE A 311 -0.52 18.20 0.32
N SER A 312 -0.53 17.82 -0.97
CA SER A 312 0.67 17.28 -1.62
C SER A 312 1.47 18.41 -2.28
N MET A 313 2.80 18.35 -2.16
CA MET A 313 3.74 19.27 -2.81
C MET A 313 4.44 18.64 -4.02
N TYR A 314 4.18 17.38 -4.31
CA TYR A 314 4.74 16.69 -5.47
C TYR A 314 4.31 17.38 -6.78
N GLY A 315 5.29 17.65 -7.66
CA GLY A 315 5.10 18.35 -8.92
C GLY A 315 5.00 19.87 -8.81
N LYS A 316 5.18 20.45 -7.61
CA LYS A 316 5.15 21.91 -7.39
C LYS A 316 6.55 22.47 -7.21
N GLU A 317 6.71 23.76 -7.53
CA GLU A 317 7.91 24.51 -7.19
C GLU A 317 7.76 25.08 -5.77
N VAL A 318 8.73 24.77 -4.90
CA VAL A 318 8.80 25.32 -3.54
C VAL A 318 10.23 25.79 -3.31
N ASN A 319 10.38 27.03 -2.83
CA ASN A 319 11.69 27.64 -2.56
C ASN A 319 12.68 27.52 -3.75
N GLY A 320 12.19 27.80 -4.97
CA GLY A 320 12.98 27.75 -6.21
C GLY A 320 13.35 26.34 -6.69
N LYS A 321 12.77 25.29 -6.13
CA LYS A 321 13.04 23.89 -6.50
C LYS A 321 11.74 23.18 -6.89
N LEU A 322 11.73 22.58 -8.08
CA LEU A 322 10.67 21.68 -8.51
C LEU A 322 10.79 20.34 -7.76
N LEU A 323 9.76 19.98 -7.00
CA LEU A 323 9.69 18.73 -6.26
C LEU A 323 9.21 17.60 -7.18
N LYS A 324 10.13 16.74 -7.58
CA LYS A 324 9.92 15.71 -8.59
C LYS A 324 10.32 14.30 -8.17
N GLY A 325 10.90 14.13 -6.98
CA GLY A 325 11.46 12.86 -6.52
C GLY A 325 12.92 12.67 -6.91
N LEU A 326 13.67 12.02 -6.01
CA LEU A 326 15.06 11.59 -6.18
C LEU A 326 15.16 10.30 -7.00
#